data_AF-A0A2V2PW56-F1
#
_entry.id   AF-A0A2V2PW56-F1
#
_cell.length_a   1.000
_cell.length_b   1.000
_cell.length_c   1.000
_cell.angle_alpha   90.00
_cell.angle_beta   90.00
_cell.angle_gamma   90.00
#
_symmetry.space_group_name_H-M   'P 1'
#
loop_
_entity.id
_entity.type
_entity.pdbx_description
1 polymer ?
#
loop_
_entity_poly.entity_id
_entity_poly.type
_entity_poly.pdbx_seq_one_letter_code
_entity_poly.pdbx_strand_id
1 'polypeptide(L)' 'DAVLLPGLAVNGAGMRLGRGGGSYDRVLARLSAAGADPALIVLLYADEVVARVPVEPHDHPVDAVVTPAGARRFTA' A
#
# COMPACT_ATOMS: atom_id res chain seq x y z
N ASP A 1 2.49 -4.94 14.80
CA ASP A 1 1.68 -5.76 13.86
C ASP A 1 1.87 -5.31 12.44
N ALA A 2 1.40 -6.09 11.47
CA ALA A 2 1.50 -5.77 10.05
C ALA A 2 0.25 -6.24 9.29
N VAL A 3 -0.12 -5.50 8.24
CA VAL A 3 -1.18 -5.85 7.29
C VAL A 3 -0.54 -6.00 5.91
N LEU A 4 -0.68 -7.21 5.34
CA LEU A 4 -0.28 -7.47 3.96
C LEU A 4 -1.42 -7.08 3.03
N LEU A 5 -1.15 -6.11 2.16
CA LEU A 5 -2.09 -5.53 1.22
C LEU A 5 -1.81 -6.09 -0.19
N PRO A 6 -2.83 -6.56 -0.93
CA PRO A 6 -2.69 -6.81 -2.34
C PRO A 6 -2.64 -5.49 -3.11
N GLY A 7 -1.93 -5.48 -4.24
CA GLY A 7 -1.85 -4.35 -5.16
C GLY A 7 -1.62 -4.83 -6.58
N LEU A 8 -1.91 -3.97 -7.55
CA LEU A 8 -1.51 -4.11 -8.94
C LEU A 8 -0.22 -3.34 -9.25
N ALA A 9 0.02 -2.26 -8.49
CA ALA A 9 1.24 -1.47 -8.60
C ALA A 9 1.44 -0.62 -7.35
N VAL A 10 2.67 -0.15 -7.13
CA VAL A 10 3.00 0.87 -6.13
C VAL A 10 3.95 1.90 -6.73
N ASN A 11 3.78 3.18 -6.38
CA ASN A 11 4.71 4.22 -6.80
C ASN A 11 5.82 4.48 -5.75
N GLY A 12 6.76 5.36 -6.08
CA GLY A 12 7.88 5.73 -5.19
C GLY A 12 7.47 6.42 -3.88
N ALA A 13 6.23 6.90 -3.76
CA ALA A 13 5.67 7.52 -2.56
C ALA A 13 4.83 6.55 -1.71
N GLY A 14 4.80 5.26 -2.07
CA GLY A 14 4.00 4.26 -1.36
C GLY A 14 2.52 4.26 -1.72
N MET A 15 2.09 5.02 -2.74
CA MET A 15 0.71 4.95 -3.21
C MET A 15 0.50 3.68 -4.02
N ARG A 16 -0.53 2.92 -3.67
CA ARG A 16 -0.84 1.61 -4.28
C ARG A 16 -2.07 1.67 -5.18
N LEU A 17 -2.00 1.01 -6.32
CA LEU A 17 -3.16 0.75 -7.16
C LEU A 17 -3.83 -0.57 -6.74
N GLY A 18 -5.08 -0.49 -6.27
CA GLY A 18 -5.91 -1.66 -6.00
C GLY A 18 -6.66 -2.17 -7.24
N ARG A 19 -7.59 -3.11 -7.06
CA ARG A 19 -8.48 -3.62 -8.14
C ARG A 19 -9.77 -2.79 -8.35
N GLY A 20 -9.93 -1.65 -7.66
CA GLY A 20 -11.07 -0.73 -7.84
C GLY A 20 -12.32 -1.00 -6.97
N GLY A 21 -12.32 -2.00 -6.08
CA GLY A 21 -13.49 -2.32 -5.22
C GLY A 21 -13.56 -1.60 -3.87
N GLY A 22 -12.57 -0.78 -3.54
CA GLY A 22 -12.50 -0.02 -2.27
C GLY A 22 -12.46 -0.86 -0.99
N SER A 23 -12.23 -2.17 -1.09
CA SER A 23 -12.35 -3.08 0.07
C SER A 23 -11.35 -2.77 1.17
N TYR A 24 -10.07 -2.59 0.79
CA TYR A 24 -9.00 -2.29 1.73
C TYR A 24 -9.06 -0.86 2.25
N ASP A 25 -9.51 0.11 1.46
CA ASP A 25 -9.64 1.50 1.92
C ASP A 25 -10.63 1.60 3.08
N ARG A 26 -11.75 0.86 3.01
CA ARG A 26 -12.72 0.75 4.11
C ARG A 26 -12.14 0.08 5.36
N VAL A 27 -11.28 -0.92 5.20
CA VAL A 27 -10.64 -1.62 6.33
C VAL A 27 -9.58 -0.72 6.98
N LEU A 28 -8.74 -0.06 6.18
CA LEU A 28 -7.71 0.86 6.66
C LEU A 28 -8.32 2.05 7.40
N ALA A 29 -9.40 2.63 6.88
CA ALA A 29 -10.14 3.68 7.57
C ALA A 29 -10.68 3.22 8.93
N ARG A 30 -11.16 1.98 9.06
CA ARG A 30 -11.63 1.42 10.34
C ARG A 30 -10.50 1.16 11.32
N LEU A 31 -9.34 0.69 10.85
CA LEU A 31 -8.15 0.51 11.69
C LEU A 31 -7.67 1.85 12.25
N SER A 32 -7.56 2.86 11.38
CA SER A 32 -7.21 4.23 11.78
C SER A 32 -8.21 4.79 12.80
N ALA A 33 -9.52 4.66 12.55
CA ALA A 33 -10.56 5.09 13.49
C ALA A 33 -10.52 4.33 14.84
N ALA A 34 -10.00 3.11 14.87
CA ALA A 34 -9.80 2.32 16.09
C ALA A 34 -8.47 2.64 16.81
N GLY A 35 -7.65 3.56 16.28
CA GLY A 35 -6.33 3.89 16.81
C GLY A 35 -5.28 2.80 16.60
N ALA A 36 -5.52 1.85 15.69
CA ALA A 36 -4.57 0.83 15.32
C ALA A 36 -3.61 1.35 14.24
N ASP A 37 -2.31 1.15 14.44
CA ASP A 37 -1.25 1.59 13.53
C ASP A 37 -0.34 0.42 13.13
N PRO A 38 -0.84 -0.57 12.37
CA PRO A 38 -0.02 -1.67 11.87
C PRO A 38 0.80 -1.22 10.65
N ALA A 39 1.97 -1.82 10.46
CA ALA A 39 2.73 -1.59 9.24
C ALA A 39 1.96 -2.09 8.01
N LEU A 40 1.73 -1.21 7.03
CA LEU A 40 1.06 -1.47 5.78
C LEU A 40 2.10 -1.87 4.73
N ILE A 41 2.02 -3.12 4.27
CA ILE A 41 3.05 -3.69 3.38
C ILE A 41 2.37 -4.27 2.15
N VAL A 42 2.80 -3.83 0.96
CA VAL A 42 2.33 -4.40 -0.31
C VAL A 42 3.32 -5.45 -0.83
N LEU A 43 2.80 -6.55 -1.38
CA LEU A 43 3.61 -7.61 -2.00
C LEU A 43 3.50 -7.49 -3.51
N LEU A 44 4.63 -7.28 -4.20
CA LEU A 44 4.66 -7.01 -5.63
C LEU A 44 5.93 -7.58 -6.28
N TYR A 45 5.90 -7.75 -7.60
CA TYR A 45 7.09 -7.95 -8.42
C TYR A 45 7.76 -6.60 -8.74
N ALA A 46 9.00 -6.68 -9.25
CA ALA A 46 9.81 -5.50 -9.52
C ALA A 46 9.20 -4.59 -10.61
N ASP A 47 8.53 -5.18 -11.60
CA ASP A 47 7.84 -4.49 -12.69
C ASP A 47 6.51 -3.85 -12.28
N GLU A 48 5.97 -4.22 -11.12
CA GLU A 48 4.80 -3.59 -10.50
C GLU A 48 5.18 -2.39 -9.60
N VAL A 49 6.47 -2.12 -9.42
CA VAL A 49 6.97 -0.89 -8.81
C VAL A 49 7.17 0.16 -9.91
N VAL A 50 6.21 1.07 -10.03
CA VAL A 50 6.10 1.99 -11.18
C VAL A 50 6.39 3.43 -10.79
N ALA A 51 6.59 4.30 -11.79
CA ALA A 51 6.83 5.72 -11.53
C ALA A 51 5.60 6.43 -10.93
N ARG A 52 4.38 6.06 -11.37
CA ARG A 52 3.12 6.69 -10.96
C ARG A 52 1.97 5.67 -10.94
N VAL A 53 1.05 5.88 -10.02
CA VAL A 53 -0.27 5.23 -9.99
C VAL A 53 -1.34 6.32 -9.91
N PRO A 54 -2.58 6.07 -10.37
CA PRO A 54 -3.71 6.92 -10.03
C PRO A 54 -3.87 7.00 -8.50
N VAL A 55 -4.21 8.20 -8.01
CA VAL A 55 -4.38 8.47 -6.57
C VAL A 55 -5.66 9.26 -6.36
N GLU A 56 -6.42 8.86 -5.36
CA GLU A 56 -7.64 9.51 -4.91
C GLU A 56 -7.48 10.05 -3.47
N PRO A 57 -8.22 11.09 -3.05
CA PRO A 57 -8.02 11.72 -1.74
C PRO A 57 -8.18 10.81 -0.51
N HIS A 58 -8.83 9.65 -0.68
CA HIS A 58 -9.06 8.68 0.38
C HIS A 58 -8.05 7.53 0.37
N ASP A 59 -7.12 7.50 -0.58
CA ASP A 59 -6.06 6.50 -0.62
C ASP A 59 -5.09 6.71 0.53
N HIS A 60 -4.66 5.60 1.12
CA HIS A 60 -3.66 5.58 2.19
C HIS A 60 -2.33 5.04 1.64
N PRO A 61 -1.20 5.71 1.87
CA PRO A 61 0.11 5.19 1.47
C PRO A 61 0.44 3.92 2.25
N VAL A 62 1.21 3.03 1.63
CA VAL A 62 1.83 1.89 2.31
C VAL A 62 3.22 2.27 2.81
N ASP A 63 3.68 1.61 3.88
CA ASP A 63 4.99 1.86 4.51
C ASP A 63 6.13 1.15 3.78
N ALA A 64 5.83 0.02 3.12
CA ALA A 64 6.84 -0.75 2.40
C ALA A 64 6.26 -1.56 1.25
N VAL A 65 7.14 -1.90 0.31
CA VAL A 65 6.93 -2.94 -0.68
C VAL A 65 7.91 -4.09 -0.44
N VAL A 66 7.41 -5.32 -0.49
CA VAL A 66 8.25 -6.52 -0.52
C VAL A 66 8.18 -7.11 -1.91
N THR A 67 9.35 -7.34 -2.48
CA THR A 67 9.54 -8.03 -3.75
C THR A 67 10.40 -9.28 -3.54
N PRO A 68 10.48 -10.19 -4.53
CA PRO A 68 11.40 -11.33 -4.44
C PRO A 68 12.87 -10.93 -4.22
N ALA A 69 13.28 -9.73 -4.63
CA ALA A 69 14.63 -9.21 -4.43
C ALA A 69 14.87 -8.63 -3.02
N GLY A 70 13.80 -8.39 -2.25
CA GLY A 70 13.88 -7.83 -0.90
C GLY A 70 12.79 -6.80 -0.60
N ALA A 71 12.86 -6.26 0.61
CA ALA A 71 11.94 -5.26 1.13
C ALA A 71 12.50 -3.84 0.97
N ARG A 72 11.66 -2.90 0.56
CA ARG A 72 11.96 -1.47 0.47
C ARG A 72 10.92 -0.68 1.24
N ARG A 73 11.37 0.16 2.17
CA ARG A 73 10.51 1.12 2.89
C ARG A 73 10.34 2.39 2.08
N PHE A 74 9.18 3.02 2.23
CA PHE A 74 8.91 4.37 1.75
C PHE A 74 9.19 5.34 2.90
N THR A 75 9.92 6.41 2.62
CA THR A 75 10.09 7.53 3.55
C THR A 75 9.02 8.56 3.25
N ALA A 76 8.26 8.96 4.26
CA ALA A 76 7.37 10.12 4.20
C ALA A 76 8.13 11.41 3.90
#